data_AF-A0AAQ3K7F0-F1
#
_entry.id   AF-A0AAQ3K7F0-F1
#
_cell.length_a   1.000
_cell.length_b   1.000
_cell.length_c   1.000
_cell.angle_alpha   90.00
_cell.angle_beta   90.00
_cell.angle_gamma   90.00
#
_symmetry.space_group_name_H-M   'P 1'
#
loop_
_entity.id
_entity.type
_entity.pdbx_description
1 polymer ?
#
loop_
_entity_poly.entity_id
_entity_poly.type
_entity_poly.pdbx_seq_one_letter_code
_entity_poly.pdbx_strand_id
1 'polypeptide(L)'
;MSDGITVDSALAGRHFGQTERSFWRAVPGGTGIGVLVLLLSRPVSRFHLDSALRRLRTSHPILRTQLTTFACGQPFSSFDDTSPSAPLCTLSASDILPLPPATASPFHALLEHELNKNPWAEPAQAHPVFFATAYDGMPEPGRSALALRFHTAACDRSSSAAILEELLRLIAGASDEEEGSMGRWRT
;
A
#
# COMPACT_ATOMS: atom_id res chain seq x y z
N MET A 1 34.08 20.17 -31.95
CA MET A 1 32.71 19.66 -31.67
C MET A 1 32.74 19.23 -30.22
N SER A 2 31.82 19.76 -29.41
CA SER A 2 31.81 19.54 -27.96
C SER A 2 30.50 18.87 -27.63
N ASP A 3 30.55 17.57 -27.36
CA ASP A 3 29.34 16.81 -27.06
C ASP A 3 28.78 17.28 -25.73
N GLY A 4 27.60 17.90 -25.79
CA GLY A 4 26.87 18.29 -24.60
C GLY A 4 26.43 17.03 -23.86
N ILE A 5 27.01 16.79 -22.68
CA ILE A 5 26.42 15.86 -21.72
C ILE A 5 25.11 16.50 -21.29
N THR A 6 24.02 16.11 -21.98
CA THR A 6 22.66 16.39 -21.53
C THR A 6 22.54 15.78 -20.14
N VAL A 7 22.47 16.61 -19.12
CA VAL A 7 22.21 16.17 -17.75
C VAL A 7 20.76 15.74 -17.71
N ASP A 8 20.53 14.47 -18.04
CA ASP A 8 19.23 13.82 -17.90
C ASP A 8 18.73 14.06 -16.47
N SER A 9 17.45 14.39 -16.33
CA SER A 9 16.90 15.03 -15.14
C SER A 9 17.00 14.08 -13.95
N ALA A 10 18.07 14.23 -13.16
CA ALA A 10 18.52 13.21 -12.22
C ALA A 10 17.42 12.80 -11.23
N LEU A 11 16.81 11.64 -11.48
CA LEU A 11 15.77 11.06 -10.63
C LEU A 11 16.32 10.90 -9.21
N ALA A 12 15.80 11.71 -8.29
CA ALA A 12 16.19 11.64 -6.88
C ALA A 12 15.88 10.23 -6.35
N GLY A 13 16.92 9.49 -5.99
CA GLY A 13 16.81 8.06 -5.75
C GLY A 13 18.12 7.39 -5.35
N ARG A 14 18.07 6.07 -5.14
CA ARG A 14 19.21 5.24 -4.73
C ARG A 14 19.20 3.87 -5.42
N HIS A 15 20.38 3.29 -5.59
CA HIS A 15 20.49 1.84 -5.81
C HIS A 15 20.21 1.08 -4.51
N PHE A 16 19.68 -0.13 -4.64
CA PHE A 16 19.43 -1.01 -3.51
C PHE A 16 20.72 -1.62 -2.91
N GLY A 17 20.75 -1.72 -1.58
CA GLY A 17 21.73 -2.48 -0.81
C GLY A 17 21.59 -4.01 -0.99
N GLN A 18 22.48 -4.79 -0.38
CA GLN A 18 22.55 -6.25 -0.63
C GLN A 18 21.27 -7.01 -0.23
N THR A 19 20.67 -6.66 0.91
CA THR A 19 19.39 -7.25 1.39
C THR A 19 18.23 -6.83 0.48
N GLU A 20 18.13 -5.54 0.17
CA GLU A 20 17.12 -4.97 -0.73
C GLU A 20 17.17 -5.63 -2.13
N ARG A 21 18.38 -5.79 -2.70
CA ARG A 21 18.62 -6.52 -3.98
C ARG A 21 18.28 -8.01 -3.91
N SER A 22 18.23 -8.60 -2.72
CA SER A 22 17.88 -10.01 -2.56
C SER A 22 16.37 -10.19 -2.46
N PHE A 23 15.67 -9.30 -1.75
CA PHE A 23 14.21 -9.22 -1.79
C PHE A 23 13.67 -8.91 -3.19
N TRP A 24 14.25 -7.93 -3.91
CA TRP A 24 13.89 -7.63 -5.31
C TRP A 24 13.98 -8.86 -6.22
N ARG A 25 15.09 -9.61 -6.16
CA ARG A 25 15.26 -10.85 -6.96
C ARG A 25 14.32 -11.99 -6.53
N ALA A 26 13.78 -11.94 -5.32
CA ALA A 26 12.84 -12.92 -4.79
C ALA A 26 11.37 -12.63 -5.16
N VAL A 27 11.07 -11.45 -5.70
CA VAL A 27 9.71 -11.03 -6.14
C VAL A 27 9.05 -12.04 -7.07
N PRO A 28 9.66 -12.54 -8.16
CA PRO A 28 8.95 -13.43 -9.09
C PRO A 28 8.54 -14.78 -8.47
N GLY A 29 9.20 -15.20 -7.38
CA GLY A 29 8.84 -16.35 -6.56
C GLY A 29 8.00 -16.01 -5.33
N GLY A 30 7.30 -14.87 -5.32
CA GLY A 30 6.43 -14.40 -4.24
C GLY A 30 7.14 -13.95 -2.95
N THR A 31 8.45 -14.18 -2.81
CA THR A 31 9.20 -13.97 -1.55
C THR A 31 9.74 -12.53 -1.40
N GLY A 32 9.32 -11.61 -2.30
CA GLY A 32 9.62 -10.18 -2.25
C GLY A 32 8.47 -9.27 -1.76
N ILE A 33 7.34 -9.84 -1.34
CA ILE A 33 6.14 -9.09 -0.95
C ILE A 33 5.86 -9.20 0.56
N GLY A 34 5.30 -8.13 1.13
CA GLY A 34 4.78 -8.09 2.49
C GLY A 34 3.30 -7.69 2.46
N VAL A 35 2.45 -8.41 3.21
CA VAL A 35 1.00 -8.20 3.24
C VAL A 35 0.52 -8.05 4.68
N LEU A 36 -0.26 -7.01 4.95
CA LEU A 36 -0.98 -6.82 6.21
C LEU A 36 -2.47 -6.71 5.90
N VAL A 37 -3.30 -7.60 6.47
CA VAL A 37 -4.77 -7.54 6.40
C VAL A 37 -5.32 -7.12 7.76
N LEU A 38 -6.39 -6.34 7.73
CA LEU A 38 -7.04 -5.74 8.89
C LEU A 38 -8.53 -6.00 8.80
N LEU A 39 -9.12 -6.57 9.85
CA LEU A 39 -10.58 -6.57 10.04
C LEU A 39 -10.94 -5.42 10.99
N LEU A 40 -11.66 -4.42 10.49
CA LEU A 40 -12.05 -3.26 11.26
C LEU A 40 -13.45 -3.47 11.84
N SER A 41 -13.59 -3.28 13.15
CA SER A 41 -14.84 -3.46 13.91
C SER A 41 -15.90 -2.37 13.67
N ARG A 42 -15.63 -1.45 12.74
CA ARG A 42 -16.52 -0.39 12.25
C ARG A 42 -16.27 -0.23 10.73
N PRO A 43 -17.22 0.31 9.95
CA PRO A 43 -16.93 0.71 8.59
C PRO A 43 -16.10 2.02 8.60
N VAL A 44 -15.14 2.15 7.70
CA VAL A 44 -14.40 3.40 7.47
C VAL A 44 -14.84 3.99 6.14
N SER A 45 -15.18 5.28 6.09
CA SER A 45 -15.59 5.92 4.84
C SER A 45 -14.42 5.94 3.83
N ARG A 46 -14.72 5.75 2.54
CA ARG A 46 -13.73 5.84 1.45
C ARG A 46 -12.94 7.15 1.53
N PHE A 47 -13.63 8.26 1.83
CA PHE A 47 -13.03 9.58 2.00
C PHE A 47 -12.02 9.64 3.15
N HIS A 48 -12.33 9.08 4.33
CA HIS A 48 -11.38 9.02 5.44
C HIS A 48 -10.17 8.14 5.13
N LEU A 49 -10.38 7.01 4.46
CA LEU A 49 -9.29 6.12 4.07
C LEU A 49 -8.36 6.75 3.02
N ASP A 50 -8.90 7.36 1.97
CA ASP A 50 -8.11 8.15 1.00
C ASP A 50 -7.36 9.29 1.71
N SER A 51 -7.97 9.96 2.69
CA SER A 51 -7.36 11.07 3.42
C SER A 51 -6.25 10.63 4.37
N ALA A 52 -6.45 9.52 5.09
CA ALA A 52 -5.46 8.91 5.98
C ALA A 52 -4.27 8.37 5.17
N LEU A 53 -4.50 7.67 4.05
CA LEU A 53 -3.42 7.20 3.17
C LEU A 53 -2.65 8.35 2.52
N ARG A 54 -3.32 9.46 2.17
CA ARG A 54 -2.64 10.68 1.69
C ARG A 54 -1.72 11.26 2.77
N ARG A 55 -2.23 11.46 4.00
CA ARG A 55 -1.44 11.94 5.15
C ARG A 55 -0.24 11.03 5.42
N LEU A 56 -0.47 9.71 5.46
CA LEU A 56 0.56 8.69 5.68
C LEU A 56 1.68 8.74 4.61
N ARG A 57 1.34 8.89 3.32
CA ARG A 57 2.35 9.03 2.25
C ARG A 57 3.09 10.37 2.29
N THR A 58 2.49 11.42 2.87
CA THR A 58 3.19 12.68 3.15
C THR A 58 4.15 12.54 4.34
N SER A 59 3.75 11.86 5.43
CA SER A 59 4.61 11.54 6.57
C SER A 59 5.80 10.65 6.18
N HIS A 60 5.56 9.68 5.28
CA HIS A 60 6.51 8.63 4.90
C HIS A 60 6.84 8.69 3.40
N PRO A 61 7.80 9.54 2.97
CA PRO A 61 8.20 9.67 1.57
C PRO A 61 8.59 8.34 0.90
N ILE A 62 9.04 7.34 1.66
CA ILE A 62 9.34 6.01 1.12
C ILE A 62 8.13 5.37 0.43
N LEU A 63 6.91 5.59 0.94
CA LEU A 63 5.63 5.15 0.33
C LEU A 63 5.23 5.94 -0.93
N ARG A 64 6.03 6.94 -1.32
CA ARG A 64 5.95 7.67 -2.58
C ARG A 64 7.03 7.24 -3.59
N THR A 65 7.92 6.33 -3.20
CA THR A 65 8.94 5.81 -4.13
C THR A 65 8.35 4.80 -5.12
N GLN A 66 8.99 4.73 -6.29
CA GLN A 66 8.79 3.69 -7.28
C GLN A 66 10.08 2.90 -7.49
N LEU A 67 9.91 1.65 -7.90
CA LEU A 67 10.98 0.72 -8.20
C LEU A 67 11.12 0.57 -9.70
N THR A 68 12.31 0.85 -10.20
CA THR A 68 12.67 0.84 -11.62
C THR A 68 13.85 -0.09 -11.85
N THR A 69 13.96 -0.64 -13.06
CA THR A 69 15.17 -1.35 -13.49
C THR A 69 16.03 -0.40 -14.30
N PHE A 70 17.20 -0.04 -13.78
CA PHE A 70 18.14 0.84 -14.50
C PHE A 70 18.85 0.08 -15.63
N ALA A 71 19.41 0.80 -16.62
CA ALA A 71 19.95 0.23 -17.86
C ALA A 71 20.99 -0.90 -17.70
N CYS A 72 21.66 -0.99 -16.54
CA CYS A 72 22.60 -2.05 -16.17
C CYS A 72 21.94 -3.26 -15.45
N GLY A 73 20.61 -3.42 -15.56
CA GLY A 73 19.83 -4.48 -14.92
C GLY A 73 19.80 -4.39 -13.39
N GLN A 74 20.17 -3.24 -12.81
CA GLN A 74 20.19 -3.04 -11.37
C GLN A 74 18.91 -2.34 -10.90
N PRO A 75 18.28 -2.80 -9.79
CA PRO A 75 17.13 -2.12 -9.23
C PRO A 75 17.52 -0.76 -8.66
N PHE A 76 16.65 0.22 -8.92
CA PHE A 76 16.79 1.60 -8.47
C PHE A 76 15.45 2.07 -7.89
N SER A 77 15.51 2.76 -6.75
CA SER A 77 14.35 3.33 -6.05
C SER A 77 14.40 4.84 -6.18
N SER A 78 13.44 5.41 -6.92
CA SER A 78 13.28 6.84 -7.17
C SER A 78 12.04 7.39 -6.46
N PHE A 79 12.04 8.67 -6.12
CA PHE A 79 10.81 9.38 -5.74
C PHE A 79 10.03 9.79 -6.99
N ASP A 80 8.71 9.59 -6.99
CA ASP A 80 7.81 10.15 -7.99
C ASP A 80 7.01 11.31 -7.36
N ASP A 81 7.37 12.55 -7.70
CA ASP A 81 6.62 13.75 -7.33
C ASP A 81 5.40 14.01 -8.22
N THR A 82 5.27 13.29 -9.33
CA THR A 82 4.13 13.37 -10.27
C THR A 82 2.98 12.41 -9.95
N SER A 83 3.13 11.44 -9.02
CA SER A 83 2.06 10.50 -8.62
C SER A 83 1.14 11.08 -7.52
N PRO A 84 -0.08 11.57 -7.84
CA PRO A 84 -0.85 12.40 -6.89
C PRO A 84 -1.75 11.59 -5.95
N SER A 85 -2.08 10.35 -6.31
CA SER A 85 -2.96 9.45 -5.57
C SER A 85 -2.19 8.23 -5.04
N ALA A 86 -2.68 7.66 -3.94
CA ALA A 86 -2.32 6.28 -3.60
C ALA A 86 -3.13 5.33 -4.50
N PRO A 87 -2.60 4.17 -4.92
CA PRO A 87 -3.40 3.12 -5.50
C PRO A 87 -4.22 2.42 -4.39
N LEU A 88 -5.24 3.12 -3.89
CA LEU A 88 -6.30 2.53 -3.07
C LEU A 88 -7.37 1.96 -3.99
N CYS A 89 -7.28 0.65 -4.22
CA CYS A 89 -8.32 -0.13 -4.85
C CYS A 89 -9.49 -0.33 -3.87
N THR A 90 -10.71 -0.42 -4.39
CA THR A 90 -11.88 -0.92 -3.66
C THR A 90 -12.36 -2.17 -4.37
N LEU A 91 -12.58 -3.25 -3.63
CA LEU A 91 -13.11 -4.53 -4.13
C LEU A 91 -14.29 -5.00 -3.27
N SER A 92 -15.19 -5.75 -3.88
CA SER A 92 -16.23 -6.50 -3.15
C SER A 92 -15.59 -7.71 -2.48
N ALA A 93 -15.79 -7.86 -1.16
CA ALA A 93 -15.38 -9.06 -0.43
C ALA A 93 -16.15 -10.30 -0.91
N SER A 94 -17.40 -10.14 -1.35
CA SER A 94 -18.25 -11.23 -1.85
C SER A 94 -17.72 -11.89 -3.13
N ASP A 95 -16.83 -11.21 -3.87
CA ASP A 95 -16.23 -11.72 -5.10
C ASP A 95 -15.02 -12.65 -4.82
N ILE A 96 -14.55 -12.66 -3.57
CA ILE A 96 -13.30 -13.28 -3.11
C ILE A 96 -13.57 -14.32 -2.03
N LEU A 97 -14.54 -14.04 -1.16
CA LEU A 97 -14.86 -14.88 -0.02
C LEU A 97 -15.69 -16.11 -0.46
N PRO A 98 -15.31 -17.33 -0.03
CA PRO A 98 -16.04 -18.54 -0.37
C PRO A 98 -17.48 -18.51 0.17
N LEU A 99 -18.43 -18.96 -0.66
CA LEU A 99 -19.84 -19.04 -0.30
C LEU A 99 -20.06 -20.02 0.88
N PRO A 100 -20.93 -19.72 1.86
CA PRO A 100 -21.21 -20.64 2.97
C PRO A 100 -21.78 -22.00 2.50
N PRO A 101 -21.45 -23.12 3.18
CA PRO A 101 -20.56 -23.22 4.34
C PRO A 101 -19.07 -23.27 3.94
N ALA A 102 -18.31 -22.26 4.39
CA ALA A 102 -16.87 -22.17 4.17
C ALA A 102 -16.09 -22.59 5.42
N THR A 103 -14.93 -23.24 5.23
CA THR A 103 -14.04 -23.69 6.31
C THR A 103 -12.94 -22.67 6.66
N ALA A 104 -12.59 -21.78 5.73
CA ALA A 104 -11.64 -20.70 5.95
C ALA A 104 -12.34 -19.46 6.54
N SER A 105 -11.66 -18.75 7.46
CA SER A 105 -12.15 -17.45 7.95
C SER A 105 -12.04 -16.38 6.85
N PRO A 106 -12.90 -15.34 6.86
CA PRO A 106 -12.80 -14.23 5.90
C PRO A 106 -11.43 -13.55 5.92
N PHE A 107 -10.78 -13.46 7.09
CA PHE A 107 -9.42 -12.94 7.22
C PHE A 107 -8.40 -13.74 6.40
N HIS A 108 -8.40 -15.08 6.53
CA HIS A 108 -7.45 -15.93 5.81
C HIS A 108 -7.70 -15.90 4.30
N ALA A 109 -8.97 -15.88 3.86
CA ALA A 109 -9.31 -15.79 2.44
C ALA A 109 -8.84 -14.46 1.80
N LEU A 110 -9.02 -13.32 2.48
CA LEU A 110 -8.53 -12.02 1.99
C LEU A 110 -6.99 -11.91 2.03
N LEU A 111 -6.34 -12.51 3.04
CA LEU A 111 -4.88 -12.58 3.14
C LEU A 111 -4.27 -13.42 2.01
N GLU A 112 -4.80 -14.61 1.77
CA GLU A 112 -4.38 -15.49 0.68
C GLU A 112 -4.60 -14.81 -0.69
N HIS A 113 -5.74 -14.14 -0.88
CA HIS A 113 -6.03 -13.41 -2.11
C HIS A 113 -5.05 -12.27 -2.39
N GLU A 114 -4.62 -11.52 -1.37
CA GLU A 114 -3.61 -10.46 -1.54
C GLU A 114 -2.18 -11.01 -1.66
N LEU A 115 -1.85 -12.13 -1.02
CA LEU A 115 -0.57 -12.84 -1.21
C LEU A 115 -0.40 -13.38 -2.64
N ASN A 116 -1.49 -13.85 -3.27
CA ASN A 116 -1.46 -14.29 -4.66
C ASN A 116 -1.45 -13.14 -5.70
N LYS A 117 -1.51 -11.87 -5.27
CA LYS A 117 -1.37 -10.70 -6.17
C LYS A 117 0.05 -10.13 -6.13
N ASN A 118 0.80 -10.33 -7.22
CA ASN A 118 2.18 -9.89 -7.34
C ASN A 118 2.37 -8.78 -8.41
N PRO A 119 1.97 -7.52 -8.13
CA PRO A 119 2.07 -6.40 -9.09
C PRO A 119 3.51 -5.96 -9.39
N TRP A 120 4.51 -6.63 -8.81
CA TRP A 120 5.94 -6.41 -9.04
C TRP A 120 6.58 -7.48 -9.94
N ALA A 121 5.83 -8.53 -10.31
CA ALA A 121 6.27 -9.55 -11.28
C ALA A 121 5.75 -9.29 -12.70
N GLU A 122 4.78 -8.39 -12.86
CA GLU A 122 4.30 -7.92 -14.17
C GLU A 122 5.38 -7.05 -14.86
N PRO A 123 5.46 -7.01 -16.21
CA PRO A 123 6.46 -6.21 -16.90
C PRO A 123 6.04 -4.73 -16.98
N ALA A 124 6.55 -3.90 -16.07
CA ALA A 124 6.38 -2.44 -16.14
C ALA A 124 7.73 -1.68 -16.04
N GLN A 125 7.74 -0.42 -16.47
CA GLN A 125 8.91 0.46 -16.38
C GLN A 125 9.19 0.89 -14.92
N ALA A 126 8.13 1.04 -14.13
CA ALA A 126 8.18 1.47 -12.74
C ALA A 126 7.01 0.85 -11.94
N HIS A 127 7.27 0.47 -10.69
CA HIS A 127 6.27 -0.10 -9.78
C HIS A 127 6.18 0.69 -8.46
N PRO A 128 4.98 1.10 -7.98
CA PRO A 128 4.83 1.62 -6.63
C PRO A 128 5.32 0.63 -5.57
N VAL A 129 5.98 1.10 -4.51
CA VAL A 129 6.39 0.21 -3.39
C VAL A 129 5.24 -0.21 -2.49
N PHE A 130 4.07 0.40 -2.64
CA PHE A 130 2.96 0.34 -1.70
C PHE A 130 1.61 0.38 -2.42
N PHE A 131 0.70 -0.52 -2.02
CA PHE A 131 -0.67 -0.60 -2.49
C PHE A 131 -1.63 -0.78 -1.31
N ALA A 132 -2.87 -0.32 -1.47
CA ALA A 132 -3.93 -0.54 -0.50
C ALA A 132 -5.19 -1.09 -1.19
N THR A 133 -5.89 -2.01 -0.53
CA THR A 133 -7.14 -2.60 -1.01
C THR A 133 -8.19 -2.49 0.09
N ALA A 134 -9.22 -1.67 -0.11
CA ALA A 134 -10.42 -1.66 0.74
C ALA A 134 -11.39 -2.75 0.28
N TYR A 135 -12.03 -3.41 1.25
CA TYR A 135 -13.01 -4.47 1.04
C TYR A 135 -14.36 -4.08 1.62
N ASP A 136 -15.31 -3.87 0.71
CA ASP A 136 -16.71 -3.59 1.01
C ASP A 136 -17.52 -4.91 1.00
N GLY A 137 -18.69 -4.93 1.63
CA GLY A 137 -19.57 -6.11 1.63
C GLY A 137 -19.05 -7.29 2.46
N MET A 138 -18.37 -7.03 3.58
CA MET A 138 -17.95 -8.07 4.52
C MET A 138 -19.16 -8.89 5.06
N PRO A 139 -19.02 -10.21 5.30
CA PRO A 139 -20.14 -11.05 5.74
C PRO A 139 -20.68 -10.72 7.13
N GLU A 140 -19.87 -10.09 7.99
CA GLU A 140 -20.29 -9.56 9.29
C GLU A 140 -20.76 -8.10 9.13
N PRO A 141 -22.04 -7.78 9.39
CA PRO A 141 -22.57 -6.43 9.24
C PRO A 141 -21.79 -5.39 10.06
N GLY A 142 -21.54 -4.23 9.45
CA GLY A 142 -20.81 -3.13 10.11
C GLY A 142 -19.30 -3.33 10.22
N ARG A 143 -18.73 -4.40 9.66
CA ARG A 143 -17.28 -4.50 9.45
C ARG A 143 -16.85 -3.99 8.08
N SER A 144 -15.61 -3.54 8.01
CA SER A 144 -14.87 -3.38 6.75
C SER A 144 -13.53 -4.11 6.88
N ALA A 145 -12.90 -4.44 5.76
CA ALA A 145 -11.52 -4.93 5.78
C ALA A 145 -10.61 -4.06 4.90
N LEU A 146 -9.34 -3.98 5.29
CA LEU A 146 -8.31 -3.23 4.61
C LEU A 146 -7.07 -4.11 4.49
N ALA A 147 -6.54 -4.24 3.28
CA ALA A 147 -5.24 -4.84 3.05
C ALA A 147 -4.23 -3.79 2.59
N LEU A 148 -3.00 -3.94 3.07
CA LEU A 148 -1.83 -3.15 2.69
C LEU A 148 -0.79 -4.11 2.11
N ARG A 149 -0.29 -3.81 0.91
CA ARG A 149 0.77 -4.58 0.25
C ARG A 149 2.01 -3.72 0.06
N PHE A 150 3.15 -4.27 0.43
CA PHE A 150 4.45 -3.61 0.44
C PHE A 150 5.48 -4.43 -0.33
N HIS A 151 6.41 -3.76 -1.00
CA HIS A 151 7.62 -4.39 -1.51
C HIS A 151 8.69 -4.47 -0.40
N THR A 152 9.18 -5.66 -0.05
CA THR A 152 10.00 -5.85 1.17
C THR A 152 11.39 -5.19 1.10
N ALA A 153 11.89 -4.88 -0.11
CA ALA A 153 13.10 -4.07 -0.29
C ALA A 153 12.90 -2.55 -0.04
N ALA A 154 11.67 -2.11 0.24
CA ALA A 154 11.36 -0.72 0.57
C ALA A 154 10.68 -0.57 1.94
N CYS A 155 10.01 -1.61 2.43
CA CYS A 155 9.35 -1.61 3.73
C CYS A 155 9.48 -3.00 4.37
N ASP A 156 10.30 -3.13 5.41
CA ASP A 156 10.50 -4.39 6.13
C ASP A 156 9.33 -4.68 7.11
N ARG A 157 9.39 -5.81 7.82
CA ARG A 157 8.37 -6.18 8.81
C ARG A 157 8.18 -5.10 9.89
N SER A 158 9.27 -4.47 10.33
CA SER A 158 9.27 -3.48 11.42
C SER A 158 8.65 -2.15 10.95
N SER A 159 9.08 -1.68 9.78
CA SER A 159 8.57 -0.48 9.12
C SER A 159 7.08 -0.61 8.79
N SER A 160 6.67 -1.78 8.27
CA SER A 160 5.27 -2.07 7.93
C SER A 160 4.35 -1.99 9.15
N ALA A 161 4.82 -2.44 10.33
CA ALA A 161 4.09 -2.33 11.58
C ALA A 161 3.96 -0.87 12.07
N ALA A 162 5.04 -0.08 12.02
CA ALA A 162 5.00 1.34 12.40
C ALA A 162 4.07 2.16 11.49
N ILE A 163 4.13 1.91 10.18
CA ILE A 163 3.25 2.53 9.17
C ILE A 163 1.78 2.13 9.39
N LEU A 164 1.53 0.87 9.77
CA LEU A 164 0.18 0.42 10.15
C LEU A 164 -0.34 1.17 11.38
N GLU A 165 0.45 1.31 12.45
CA GLU A 165 0.00 2.02 13.65
C GLU A 165 -0.33 3.50 13.35
N GLU A 166 0.47 4.18 12.54
CA GLU A 166 0.15 5.56 12.13
C GLU A 166 -1.12 5.61 11.29
N LEU A 167 -1.33 4.70 10.34
CA LEU A 167 -2.57 4.64 9.56
C LEU A 167 -3.80 4.44 10.44
N LEU A 168 -3.73 3.56 11.45
CA LEU A 168 -4.82 3.35 12.40
C LEU A 168 -5.09 4.59 13.27
N ARG A 169 -4.04 5.32 13.70
CA ARG A 169 -4.18 6.62 14.40
C ARG A 169 -4.83 7.68 13.50
N LEU A 170 -4.44 7.76 12.23
CA LEU A 170 -4.97 8.70 11.23
C LEU A 170 -6.45 8.40 10.90
N ILE A 171 -6.84 7.13 10.83
CA ILE A 171 -8.24 6.70 10.66
C ILE A 171 -9.06 7.04 11.90
N ALA A 172 -8.54 6.75 13.11
CA ALA A 172 -9.25 7.02 14.36
C ALA A 172 -9.56 8.52 14.56
N GLY A 173 -8.55 9.38 14.44
CA GLY A 173 -8.71 10.83 14.65
C GLY A 173 -9.66 11.51 13.64
N ALA A 174 -9.82 10.95 12.44
CA ALA A 174 -10.81 11.46 11.47
C ALA A 174 -12.27 11.29 11.95
N SER A 175 -12.55 10.24 12.74
CA SER A 175 -13.86 10.04 13.38
C SER A 175 -14.14 11.13 14.44
N ASP A 176 -13.13 11.45 15.25
CA ASP A 176 -13.25 12.42 16.34
C ASP A 176 -13.46 13.85 15.81
N GLU A 177 -12.84 14.17 14.67
CA GLU A 177 -13.05 15.43 13.93
C GLU A 177 -14.50 15.59 13.43
N GLU A 178 -15.18 14.51 13.01
CA GLU A 178 -16.60 14.55 12.62
C GLU A 178 -17.54 14.71 13.82
N GLU A 179 -17.36 13.95 14.91
CA GLU A 179 -18.19 14.09 16.12
C GLU A 179 -18.08 15.50 16.73
N GLY A 180 -16.86 16.05 16.82
CA GLY A 180 -16.61 17.41 17.27
C GLY A 180 -17.19 18.49 16.36
N SER A 181 -17.27 18.24 15.05
CA SER A 181 -17.91 19.14 14.08
C SER A 181 -19.43 19.11 14.18
N MET A 182 -20.04 17.91 14.23
CA MET A 182 -21.48 17.70 14.39
C MET A 182 -22.02 18.33 15.68
N GLY A 183 -21.25 18.26 16.78
CA GLY A 183 -21.59 18.89 18.06
C GLY A 183 -21.65 20.43 18.02
N ARG A 184 -20.95 21.07 17.07
CA ARG A 184 -20.80 22.54 17.03
C ARG A 184 -21.92 23.28 16.29
N TRP A 185 -22.90 22.56 15.72
CA TRP A 185 -24.05 23.13 15.01
C TRP A 185 -25.39 22.84 15.72
N ARG A 186 -25.36 22.57 17.03
CA ARG A 186 -26.53 22.31 17.88
C ARG A 186 -26.57 23.20 19.12
N THR A 187 -26.63 24.51 18.89
CA THR A 187 -26.87 25.56 19.90
C THR A 187 -27.75 26.64 19.29
#